data_AF-A0A0N0XAD1-F1
#
_entry.id   AF-A0A0N0XAD1-F1
#
_cell.length_a   1.000
_cell.length_b   1.000
_cell.length_c   1.000
_cell.angle_alpha   90.00
_cell.angle_beta   90.00
_cell.angle_gamma   90.00
#
_symmetry.space_group_name_H-M   'P 1'
#
loop_
_entity.id
_entity.type
_entity.pdbx_description
1 polymer ?
#
loop_
_entity_poly.entity_id
_entity_poly.type
_entity_poly.pdbx_seq_one_letter_code
_entity_poly.pdbx_strand_id
1 'polypeptide(L)'
;MNPLVYVDLSHSKGLSDLLGIAEIFYNTDSTTGAEKHFNTAAQSLFVAYVSALWYLLTYQPGQLRTFNIKPLFSIGTALDVYYQVTVDDIIEALSEALVDAPSPTTCPESIVHVVQGAHDKLKSFSLLGDDVKGSVTGTFEKELRLFTLPNVRKATDKNDFDFRQLRREKMTVYLGVLPEDVKIAPVILNLFFNCALKVNLSENPDFDPSLKLNALFLMDEFPSIGRISYVKDAAGYIAGYKLQLLTIFQDLSQLNDIYGLNGTKTLIANHSCKINFSLSEQEHAEKISNELGFTSPKWKSTSKTIGGKTQRGESEKDEKRPLMLAQELKLLPVDDEVILLKGEHPIYCKKAYYFNDDFFMDKLIALSPTLQAVKATLGQGEFPTKDDLALTLSRHELEAHVNF
;
A
#
# COMPACT_ATOMS: atom_id res chain seq x y z
N MET A 1 -6.28 10.83 7.66
CA MET A 1 -4.93 11.19 7.23
C MET A 1 -4.97 12.11 6.01
N ASN A 2 -4.52 13.35 6.20
CA ASN A 2 -4.24 14.35 5.20
C ASN A 2 -2.80 14.18 4.65
N PRO A 3 -2.65 13.84 3.35
CA PRO A 3 -1.34 13.61 2.75
C PRO A 3 -0.53 14.89 2.56
N LEU A 4 -1.19 16.06 2.42
CA LEU A 4 -0.52 17.33 2.13
C LEU A 4 0.25 17.88 3.34
N VAL A 5 -0.04 17.40 4.56
CA VAL A 5 0.73 17.73 5.77
C VAL A 5 2.20 17.29 5.67
N TYR A 6 2.48 16.32 4.81
CA TYR A 6 3.83 15.81 4.56
C TYR A 6 4.53 16.50 3.38
N VAL A 7 3.91 17.52 2.79
CA VAL A 7 4.47 18.31 1.68
C VAL A 7 4.82 19.69 2.19
N ASP A 8 6.11 20.04 2.14
CA ASP A 8 6.59 21.39 2.45
C ASP A 8 7.11 22.08 1.18
N LEU A 9 6.26 22.89 0.56
CA LEU A 9 6.59 23.64 -0.66
C LEU A 9 7.62 24.76 -0.45
N SER A 10 7.96 25.12 0.81
CA SER A 10 9.06 26.06 1.06
C SER A 10 10.44 25.40 0.93
N HIS A 11 10.49 24.07 0.99
CA HIS A 11 11.72 23.29 0.86
C HIS A 11 11.95 22.83 -0.58
N SER A 12 13.22 22.68 -0.97
CA SER A 12 13.63 22.20 -2.31
C SER A 12 13.03 20.87 -2.76
N LYS A 13 12.54 20.04 -1.84
CA LYS A 13 11.91 18.74 -2.14
C LYS A 13 10.39 18.81 -2.24
N GLY A 14 9.74 19.89 -1.78
CA GLY A 14 8.29 19.99 -1.68
C GLY A 14 7.56 19.76 -3.00
N LEU A 15 8.05 20.34 -4.10
CA LEU A 15 7.44 20.13 -5.42
C LEU A 15 7.60 18.68 -5.90
N SER A 16 8.76 18.06 -5.66
CA SER A 16 8.96 16.63 -5.94
C SER A 16 8.02 15.79 -5.10
N ASP A 17 7.79 16.20 -3.86
CA ASP A 17 6.90 15.51 -2.95
C ASP A 17 5.44 15.56 -3.39
N LEU A 18 5.01 16.74 -3.86
CA LEU A 18 3.69 16.97 -4.42
C LEU A 18 3.48 16.22 -5.75
N LEU A 19 4.49 16.20 -6.61
CA LEU A 19 4.49 15.39 -7.84
C LEU A 19 4.33 13.89 -7.54
N GLY A 20 5.00 13.40 -6.50
CA GLY A 20 4.83 12.02 -6.04
C GLY A 20 3.39 11.71 -5.62
N ILE A 21 2.66 12.66 -5.05
CA ILE A 21 1.23 12.50 -4.75
C ILE A 21 0.40 12.56 -6.04
N ALA A 22 0.72 13.45 -6.97
CA ALA A 22 0.03 13.54 -8.26
C ALA A 22 0.15 12.24 -9.07
N GLU A 23 1.30 11.57 -9.03
CA GLU A 23 1.55 10.28 -9.69
C GLU A 23 0.71 9.13 -9.12
N ILE A 24 0.29 9.21 -7.86
CA ILE A 24 -0.63 8.22 -7.25
C ILE A 24 -2.00 8.28 -7.94
N PHE A 25 -2.51 9.49 -8.20
CA PHE A 25 -3.80 9.68 -8.85
C PHE A 25 -3.72 9.48 -10.36
N TYR A 26 -2.68 10.00 -10.99
CA TYR A 26 -2.55 10.05 -12.45
C TYR A 26 -1.29 9.31 -12.90
N ASN A 27 -1.33 7.99 -12.94
CA ASN A 27 -0.16 7.18 -13.27
C ASN A 27 0.26 7.34 -14.75
N THR A 28 1.54 7.67 -14.98
CA THR A 28 2.15 7.88 -16.30
C THR A 28 3.12 6.78 -16.73
N ASP A 29 3.52 5.89 -15.81
CA ASP A 29 4.49 4.82 -16.05
C ASP A 29 3.89 3.66 -16.86
N SER A 30 2.62 3.33 -16.63
CA SER A 30 1.94 2.17 -17.23
C SER A 30 1.06 2.54 -18.43
N THR A 31 1.00 3.82 -18.80
CA THR A 31 0.10 4.34 -19.82
C THR A 31 0.88 4.75 -21.08
N THR A 32 0.26 4.61 -22.26
CA THR A 32 0.90 4.95 -23.55
C THR A 32 -0.01 5.82 -24.40
N GLY A 33 0.60 6.61 -25.30
CA GLY A 33 -0.14 7.46 -26.23
C GLY A 33 -0.95 8.56 -25.53
N ALA A 34 -2.22 8.67 -25.89
CA ALA A 34 -3.09 9.75 -25.45
C ALA A 34 -3.37 9.75 -23.95
N GLU A 35 -3.54 8.58 -23.32
CA GLU A 35 -3.82 8.46 -21.89
C GLU A 35 -2.69 9.05 -21.04
N LYS A 36 -1.44 8.75 -21.40
CA LYS A 36 -0.26 9.32 -20.74
C LYS A 36 -0.26 10.86 -20.83
N HIS A 37 -0.56 11.40 -22.00
CA HIS A 37 -0.62 12.84 -22.21
C HIS A 37 -1.67 13.51 -21.32
N PHE A 38 -2.88 12.94 -21.24
CA PHE A 38 -3.94 13.48 -20.37
C PHE A 38 -3.61 13.33 -18.89
N ASN A 39 -2.99 12.22 -18.46
CA ASN A 39 -2.54 12.04 -17.08
C ASN A 39 -1.48 13.09 -16.71
N THR A 40 -0.48 13.34 -17.55
CA THR A 40 0.53 14.39 -17.31
C THR A 40 -0.09 15.80 -17.23
N ALA A 41 -1.09 16.08 -18.05
CA ALA A 41 -1.82 17.35 -17.97
C ALA A 41 -2.63 17.47 -16.65
N ALA A 42 -3.30 16.40 -16.23
CA ALA A 42 -4.04 16.34 -14.97
C ALA A 42 -3.11 16.46 -13.74
N GLN A 43 -1.93 15.84 -13.77
CA GLN A 43 -0.88 16.05 -12.75
C GLN A 43 -0.47 17.51 -12.66
N SER A 44 -0.25 18.15 -13.81
CA SER A 44 0.14 19.56 -13.87
C SER A 44 -0.94 20.45 -13.25
N LEU A 45 -2.21 20.15 -13.54
CA LEU A 45 -3.35 20.86 -12.97
C LEU A 45 -3.42 20.68 -11.45
N PHE A 46 -3.30 19.44 -10.95
CA PHE A 46 -3.27 19.15 -9.52
C PHE A 46 -2.15 19.88 -8.78
N VAL A 47 -0.91 19.78 -9.29
CA VAL A 47 0.24 20.48 -8.72
C VAL A 47 0.00 21.98 -8.68
N ALA A 48 -0.60 22.54 -9.74
CA ALA A 48 -0.85 23.98 -9.81
C ALA A 48 -1.89 24.45 -8.79
N TYR A 49 -3.04 23.77 -8.67
CA TYR A 49 -4.06 24.12 -7.69
C TYR A 49 -3.60 23.94 -6.25
N VAL A 50 -2.88 22.85 -5.94
CA VAL A 50 -2.35 22.64 -4.60
C VAL A 50 -1.28 23.68 -4.25
N SER A 51 -0.41 24.03 -5.21
CA SER A 51 0.60 25.09 -5.00
C SER A 51 -0.03 26.46 -4.84
N ALA A 52 -1.06 26.78 -5.62
CA ALA A 52 -1.82 28.02 -5.49
C ALA A 52 -2.52 28.10 -4.14
N LEU A 53 -3.19 27.03 -3.70
CA LEU A 53 -3.80 26.96 -2.36
C LEU A 53 -2.75 27.18 -1.26
N TRP A 54 -1.60 26.52 -1.35
CA TRP A 54 -0.52 26.69 -0.37
C TRP A 54 -0.04 28.15 -0.30
N TYR A 55 0.17 28.77 -1.46
CA TYR A 55 0.57 30.18 -1.55
C TYR A 55 -0.48 31.09 -0.90
N LEU A 56 -1.75 30.94 -1.30
CA LEU A 56 -2.86 31.75 -0.77
C LEU A 56 -3.03 31.55 0.74
N LEU A 57 -2.86 30.34 1.26
CA LEU A 57 -2.92 30.07 2.71
C LEU A 57 -1.79 30.77 3.47
N THR A 58 -0.59 30.77 2.90
CA THR A 58 0.63 31.21 3.59
C THR A 58 0.82 32.73 3.52
N TYR A 59 0.51 33.34 2.37
CA TYR A 59 0.85 34.75 2.08
C TYR A 59 -0.37 35.64 1.86
N GLN A 60 -1.50 35.10 1.40
CA GLN A 60 -2.71 35.87 1.09
C GLN A 60 -4.00 35.28 1.70
N PRO A 61 -4.05 34.97 3.01
CA PRO A 61 -5.19 34.29 3.62
C PRO A 61 -6.48 35.12 3.56
N GLY A 62 -6.37 36.45 3.40
CA GLY A 62 -7.52 37.33 3.17
C GLY A 62 -8.26 37.02 1.87
N GLN A 63 -7.53 36.66 0.80
CA GLN A 63 -8.11 36.38 -0.51
C GLN A 63 -8.92 35.08 -0.51
N LEU A 64 -8.48 34.06 0.25
CA LEU A 64 -9.27 32.84 0.47
C LEU A 64 -10.64 33.13 1.10
N ARG A 65 -10.72 34.13 1.99
CA ARG A 65 -12.01 34.53 2.59
C ARG A 65 -12.93 35.16 1.55
N THR A 66 -12.38 35.97 0.64
CA THR A 66 -13.13 36.54 -0.49
C THR A 66 -13.69 35.45 -1.40
N PHE A 67 -12.92 34.38 -1.60
CA PHE A 67 -13.34 33.19 -2.36
C PHE A 67 -14.24 32.23 -1.58
N ASN A 68 -14.58 32.52 -0.32
CA ASN A 68 -15.35 31.62 0.57
C ASN A 68 -14.70 30.22 0.74
N ILE A 69 -13.37 30.15 0.66
CA ILE A 69 -12.61 28.92 0.83
C ILE A 69 -12.14 28.79 2.28
N LYS A 70 -12.31 27.59 2.85
CA LYS A 70 -11.82 27.26 4.19
C LYS A 70 -10.28 27.32 4.22
N PRO A 71 -9.65 27.96 5.22
CA PRO A 71 -8.19 28.07 5.30
C PRO A 71 -7.56 26.76 5.82
N LEU A 72 -7.58 25.72 5.00
CA LEU A 72 -7.04 24.40 5.33
C LEU A 72 -6.23 23.85 4.16
N PHE A 73 -4.99 23.41 4.41
CA PHE A 73 -4.17 22.77 3.38
C PHE A 73 -4.53 21.28 3.24
N SER A 74 -5.49 20.97 2.35
CA SER A 74 -5.95 19.61 2.07
C SER A 74 -6.34 19.44 0.60
N ILE A 75 -6.39 18.19 0.11
CA ILE A 75 -6.87 17.89 -1.25
C ILE A 75 -8.31 18.36 -1.44
N GLY A 76 -9.17 18.16 -0.43
CA GLY A 76 -10.55 18.64 -0.47
C GLY A 76 -10.64 20.15 -0.63
N THR A 77 -9.82 20.91 0.08
CA THR A 77 -9.76 22.38 -0.07
C THR A 77 -9.22 22.79 -1.44
N ALA A 78 -8.26 22.06 -2.01
CA ALA A 78 -7.74 22.35 -3.34
C ALA A 78 -8.84 22.16 -4.41
N LEU A 79 -9.73 21.17 -4.22
CA LEU A 79 -10.93 21.03 -5.04
C LEU A 79 -11.95 22.15 -4.81
N ASP A 80 -12.09 22.66 -3.58
CA ASP A 80 -12.95 23.81 -3.33
C ASP A 80 -12.46 25.03 -4.13
N VAL A 81 -11.14 25.26 -4.19
CA VAL A 81 -10.55 26.31 -5.03
C VAL A 81 -10.85 26.05 -6.51
N TYR A 82 -10.66 24.82 -6.99
CA TYR A 82 -10.97 24.42 -8.37
C TYR A 82 -12.43 24.67 -8.77
N TYR A 83 -13.38 24.33 -7.90
CA TYR A 83 -14.82 24.42 -8.20
C TYR A 83 -15.43 25.81 -7.97
N GLN A 84 -14.87 26.62 -7.06
CA GLN A 84 -15.50 27.87 -6.63
C GLN A 84 -14.79 29.13 -7.17
N VAL A 85 -13.55 29.01 -7.63
CA VAL A 85 -12.74 30.14 -8.13
C VAL A 85 -12.40 29.91 -9.59
N THR A 86 -12.56 30.94 -10.43
CA THR A 86 -12.23 30.80 -11.84
C THR A 86 -10.72 30.66 -12.02
N VAL A 87 -10.30 29.94 -13.07
CA VAL A 87 -8.87 29.79 -13.39
C VAL A 87 -8.21 31.16 -13.59
N ASP A 88 -8.91 32.10 -14.21
CA ASP A 88 -8.39 33.43 -14.50
C ASP A 88 -8.17 34.26 -13.22
N ASP A 89 -9.10 34.20 -12.24
CA ASP A 89 -8.92 34.88 -10.96
C ASP A 89 -7.69 34.36 -10.18
N ILE A 90 -7.42 33.05 -10.27
CA ILE A 90 -6.24 32.46 -9.64
C ILE A 90 -4.97 32.90 -10.38
N ILE A 91 -4.98 32.89 -11.72
CA ILE A 91 -3.85 33.37 -12.52
C ILE A 91 -3.54 34.83 -12.19
N GLU A 92 -4.56 35.69 -12.06
CA GLU A 92 -4.41 37.09 -11.67
C GLU A 92 -3.76 37.20 -10.29
N ALA A 93 -4.28 36.50 -9.28
CA ALA A 93 -3.71 36.48 -7.93
C ALA A 93 -2.23 36.06 -7.91
N LEU A 94 -1.87 35.01 -8.66
CA LEU A 94 -0.48 34.56 -8.76
C LEU A 94 0.39 35.54 -9.57
N SER A 95 -0.17 36.19 -10.59
CA SER A 95 0.55 37.20 -11.39
C SER A 95 0.87 38.42 -10.54
N GLU A 96 -0.08 38.92 -9.74
CA GLU A 96 0.16 40.02 -8.80
C GLU A 96 1.29 39.68 -7.82
N ALA A 97 1.30 38.45 -7.29
CA ALA A 97 2.37 37.96 -6.42
C ALA A 97 3.75 37.98 -7.09
N LEU A 98 3.81 37.71 -8.41
CA LEU A 98 5.05 37.67 -9.19
C LEU A 98 5.53 39.05 -9.63
N VAL A 99 4.64 40.02 -9.81
CA VAL A 99 5.00 41.41 -10.12
C VAL A 99 5.82 42.03 -8.99
N ASP A 100 5.44 41.73 -7.74
CA ASP A 100 6.13 42.23 -6.54
C ASP A 100 7.28 41.31 -6.08
N ALA A 101 7.68 40.30 -6.87
CA ALA A 101 8.71 39.34 -6.49
C ALA A 101 10.14 39.77 -6.88
N PRO A 102 11.17 39.47 -6.05
CA PRO A 102 11.07 38.84 -4.75
C PRO A 102 10.72 39.86 -3.66
N SER A 103 9.70 39.53 -2.86
CA SER A 103 9.28 40.33 -1.70
C SER A 103 9.18 39.43 -0.46
N PRO A 104 9.80 39.79 0.68
CA PRO A 104 9.77 38.95 1.88
C PRO A 104 8.36 38.67 2.42
N THR A 105 7.40 39.55 2.13
CA THR A 105 6.04 39.47 2.67
C THR A 105 5.03 38.92 1.69
N THR A 106 5.23 39.10 0.38
CA THR A 106 4.27 38.68 -0.65
C THR A 106 4.75 37.50 -1.49
N CYS A 107 6.04 37.40 -1.81
CA CYS A 107 6.60 36.28 -2.57
C CYS A 107 8.13 36.17 -2.37
N PRO A 108 8.60 35.49 -1.31
CA PRO A 108 10.03 35.31 -1.05
C PRO A 108 10.75 34.58 -2.19
N GLU A 109 12.02 34.91 -2.42
CA GLU A 109 12.87 34.28 -3.45
C GLU A 109 12.86 32.75 -3.39
N SER A 110 12.81 32.19 -2.17
CA SER A 110 12.76 30.75 -1.93
C SER A 110 11.54 30.06 -2.52
N ILE A 111 10.47 30.79 -2.85
CA ILE A 111 9.19 30.22 -3.30
C ILE A 111 8.70 30.79 -4.64
N VAL A 112 9.39 31.78 -5.20
CA VAL A 112 9.05 32.39 -6.51
C VAL A 112 8.86 31.30 -7.57
N HIS A 113 9.75 30.31 -7.59
CA HIS A 113 9.68 29.19 -8.54
C HIS A 113 8.43 28.32 -8.37
N VAL A 114 7.89 28.19 -7.16
CA VAL A 114 6.65 27.46 -6.88
C VAL A 114 5.46 28.24 -7.43
N VAL A 115 5.39 29.54 -7.14
CA VAL A 115 4.32 30.45 -7.59
C VAL A 115 4.34 30.55 -9.12
N GLN A 116 5.51 30.81 -9.71
CA GLN A 116 5.72 30.84 -11.16
C GLN A 116 5.31 29.52 -11.80
N GLY A 117 5.75 28.39 -11.21
CA GLY A 117 5.42 27.07 -11.72
C GLY A 117 3.93 26.74 -11.66
N ALA A 118 3.18 27.28 -10.68
CA ALA A 118 1.73 27.15 -10.62
C ALA A 118 1.04 28.05 -11.65
N HIS A 119 1.45 29.32 -11.72
CA HIS A 119 0.96 30.30 -12.70
C HIS A 119 1.10 29.78 -14.13
N ASP A 120 2.28 29.30 -14.51
CA ASP A 120 2.55 28.86 -15.89
C ASP A 120 1.74 27.62 -16.28
N LYS A 121 1.53 26.70 -15.34
CA LYS A 121 0.69 25.51 -15.56
C LYS A 121 -0.78 25.90 -15.74
N LEU A 122 -1.32 26.80 -14.91
CA LEU A 122 -2.71 27.28 -15.04
C LEU A 122 -2.90 28.06 -16.33
N LYS A 123 -1.94 28.94 -16.68
CA LYS A 123 -1.96 29.70 -17.93
C LYS A 123 -1.86 28.79 -19.16
N SER A 124 -1.01 27.76 -19.10
CA SER A 124 -0.94 26.76 -20.17
C SER A 124 -2.26 26.03 -20.34
N PHE A 125 -2.94 25.68 -19.23
CA PHE A 125 -4.26 25.06 -19.24
C PHE A 125 -5.34 26.00 -19.79
N SER A 126 -5.34 27.29 -19.41
CA SER A 126 -6.33 28.26 -19.89
C SER A 126 -6.20 28.58 -21.39
N LEU A 127 -5.03 28.35 -21.99
CA LEU A 127 -4.78 28.51 -23.42
C LEU A 127 -5.13 27.27 -24.28
N LEU A 128 -5.45 26.13 -23.66
CA LEU A 128 -5.88 24.94 -24.41
C LEU A 128 -7.22 25.17 -25.13
N GLY A 129 -7.42 24.49 -26.27
CA GLY A 129 -8.73 24.45 -26.94
C GLY A 129 -9.77 23.69 -26.12
N ASP A 130 -11.05 24.04 -26.28
CA ASP A 130 -12.16 23.57 -25.44
C ASP A 130 -12.26 22.03 -25.36
N ASP A 131 -12.08 21.32 -26.47
CA ASP A 131 -12.11 19.84 -26.51
C ASP A 131 -11.00 19.21 -25.64
N VAL A 132 -9.80 19.80 -25.69
CA VAL A 132 -8.64 19.32 -24.92
C VAL A 132 -8.83 19.67 -23.44
N LYS A 133 -9.33 20.87 -23.13
CA LYS A 133 -9.67 21.27 -21.75
C LYS A 133 -10.69 20.31 -21.14
N GLY A 134 -11.75 19.98 -21.88
CA GLY A 134 -12.78 19.04 -21.43
C GLY A 134 -12.20 17.66 -21.13
N SER A 135 -11.29 17.18 -21.98
CA SER A 135 -10.61 15.89 -21.77
C SER A 135 -9.69 15.89 -20.53
N VAL A 136 -8.87 16.94 -20.37
CA VAL A 136 -7.98 17.08 -19.19
C VAL A 136 -8.79 17.23 -17.91
N THR A 137 -9.86 18.02 -17.95
CA THR A 137 -10.79 18.22 -16.83
C THR A 137 -11.45 16.91 -16.43
N GLY A 138 -11.97 16.14 -17.39
CA GLY A 138 -12.57 14.84 -17.11
C GLY A 138 -11.59 13.87 -16.43
N THR A 139 -10.34 13.81 -16.88
CA THR A 139 -9.29 13.01 -16.23
C THR A 139 -9.00 13.51 -14.83
N PHE A 140 -8.84 14.83 -14.64
CA PHE A 140 -8.56 15.46 -13.35
C PHE A 140 -9.68 15.19 -12.31
N GLU A 141 -10.93 15.40 -12.70
CA GLU A 141 -12.06 15.22 -11.78
C GLU A 141 -12.28 13.76 -11.40
N LYS A 142 -12.11 12.83 -12.36
CA LYS A 142 -12.40 11.41 -12.16
C LYS A 142 -11.69 10.83 -10.91
N GLU A 143 -10.40 11.13 -10.76
CA GLU A 143 -9.58 10.57 -9.69
C GLU A 143 -9.74 11.32 -8.36
N LEU A 144 -10.18 12.59 -8.39
CA LEU A 144 -10.31 13.43 -7.20
C LEU A 144 -11.75 13.56 -6.67
N ARG A 145 -12.76 13.13 -7.44
CA ARG A 145 -14.17 13.29 -7.07
C ARG A 145 -14.51 12.69 -5.71
N LEU A 146 -13.81 11.64 -5.27
CA LEU A 146 -14.03 11.06 -3.93
C LEU A 146 -13.77 12.05 -2.78
N PHE A 147 -12.87 13.03 -2.96
CA PHE A 147 -12.54 14.04 -1.95
C PHE A 147 -13.62 15.13 -1.83
N THR A 148 -14.68 15.07 -2.65
CA THR A 148 -15.90 15.87 -2.46
C THR A 148 -16.85 15.24 -1.44
N LEU A 149 -16.71 13.95 -1.14
CA LEU A 149 -17.60 13.23 -0.23
C LEU A 149 -17.33 13.63 1.23
N PRO A 150 -18.35 13.99 2.04
CA PRO A 150 -18.16 14.44 3.41
C PRO A 150 -17.39 13.46 4.30
N ASN A 151 -17.63 12.15 4.14
CA ASN A 151 -16.96 11.12 4.95
C ASN A 151 -15.48 11.00 4.59
N VAL A 152 -15.14 11.07 3.30
CA VAL A 152 -13.74 11.10 2.85
C VAL A 152 -13.05 12.34 3.39
N ARG A 153 -13.68 13.52 3.29
CA ARG A 153 -13.11 14.77 3.82
C ARG A 153 -12.86 14.71 5.32
N LYS A 154 -13.80 14.18 6.11
CA LYS A 154 -13.58 13.96 7.55
C LYS A 154 -12.33 13.13 7.80
N ALA A 155 -12.10 12.09 6.99
CA ALA A 155 -10.92 11.26 7.08
C ALA A 155 -9.66 11.94 6.52
N THR A 156 -9.72 12.77 5.48
CA THR A 156 -8.53 13.25 4.74
C THR A 156 -8.17 14.71 4.97
N ASP A 157 -8.97 15.48 5.70
CA ASP A 157 -8.69 16.90 5.99
C ASP A 157 -7.70 17.08 7.14
N LYS A 158 -7.56 16.06 8.02
CA LYS A 158 -6.74 16.11 9.24
C LYS A 158 -5.96 14.81 9.48
N ASN A 159 -5.04 14.88 10.43
CA ASN A 159 -4.22 13.77 10.94
C ASN A 159 -4.44 13.61 12.44
N ASP A 160 -4.88 12.43 12.87
CA ASP A 160 -4.97 12.06 14.29
C ASP A 160 -3.67 11.41 14.79
N PHE A 161 -2.82 10.99 13.85
CA PHE A 161 -1.49 10.44 14.10
C PHE A 161 -0.52 10.85 12.98
N ASP A 162 0.78 10.77 13.27
CA ASP A 162 1.86 11.18 12.36
C ASP A 162 2.69 9.96 11.92
N PHE A 163 2.85 9.79 10.61
CA PHE A 163 3.66 8.72 10.04
C PHE A 163 5.13 8.78 10.44
N ARG A 164 5.66 9.94 10.79
CA ARG A 164 7.02 10.11 11.32
C ARG A 164 7.15 9.39 12.66
N GLN A 165 6.08 9.25 13.43
CA GLN A 165 6.15 8.58 14.74
C GLN A 165 6.10 7.05 14.64
N LEU A 166 5.75 6.46 13.49
CA LEU A 166 5.58 5.00 13.31
C LEU A 166 6.79 4.17 13.78
N ARG A 167 8.01 4.68 13.62
CA ARG A 167 9.25 4.00 14.04
C ARG A 167 9.86 4.52 15.33
N ARG A 168 9.27 5.56 15.92
CA ARG A 168 9.74 6.22 17.15
C ARG A 168 8.96 5.77 18.37
N GLU A 169 7.66 5.54 18.19
CA GLU A 169 6.71 5.16 19.22
C GLU A 169 5.99 3.85 18.88
N LYS A 170 5.54 3.13 19.90
CA LYS A 170 4.76 1.90 19.69
C LYS A 170 3.35 2.28 19.26
N MET A 171 3.05 2.08 17.98
CA MET A 171 1.77 2.39 17.37
C MET A 171 1.31 1.24 16.47
N THR A 172 0.00 1.03 16.41
CA THR A 172 -0.62 0.11 15.44
C THR A 172 -1.80 0.82 14.80
N VAL A 173 -1.83 0.82 13.47
CA VAL A 173 -2.89 1.47 12.69
C VAL A 173 -3.66 0.39 11.95
N TYR A 174 -4.95 0.31 12.21
CA TYR A 174 -5.86 -0.61 11.52
C TYR A 174 -6.66 0.16 10.47
N LEU A 175 -6.66 -0.34 9.23
CA LEU A 175 -7.46 0.21 8.14
C LEU A 175 -8.59 -0.78 7.85
N GLY A 176 -9.78 -0.45 8.35
CA GLY A 176 -11.00 -1.22 8.07
C GLY A 176 -11.69 -0.69 6.83
N VAL A 177 -11.98 -1.57 5.87
CA VAL A 177 -12.82 -1.26 4.71
C VAL A 177 -14.15 -1.98 4.89
N LEU A 178 -15.24 -1.21 4.93
CA LEU A 178 -16.58 -1.79 4.94
C LEU A 178 -16.94 -2.33 3.55
N PRO A 179 -17.75 -3.40 3.45
CA PRO A 179 -18.16 -3.97 2.15
C PRO A 179 -18.81 -2.95 1.19
N GLU A 180 -19.47 -1.93 1.74
CA GLU A 180 -20.12 -0.86 0.98
C GLU A 180 -19.11 0.11 0.34
N ASP A 181 -17.92 0.25 0.93
CA ASP A 181 -16.88 1.21 0.55
C ASP A 181 -15.79 0.61 -0.37
N VAL A 182 -15.93 -0.66 -0.77
CA VAL A 182 -14.94 -1.40 -1.58
C VAL A 182 -14.58 -0.68 -2.87
N LYS A 183 -15.47 0.15 -3.44
CA LYS A 183 -15.19 0.93 -4.66
C LYS A 183 -14.31 2.16 -4.43
N ILE A 184 -14.34 2.72 -3.22
CA ILE A 184 -13.61 3.96 -2.87
C ILE A 184 -12.29 3.63 -2.16
N ALA A 185 -12.28 2.50 -1.42
CA ALA A 185 -11.16 2.06 -0.63
C ALA A 185 -9.82 1.98 -1.40
N PRO A 186 -9.73 1.47 -2.64
CA PRO A 186 -8.46 1.37 -3.35
C PRO A 186 -7.72 2.71 -3.42
N VAL A 187 -8.40 3.81 -3.77
CA VAL A 187 -7.76 5.12 -3.90
C VAL A 187 -7.22 5.62 -2.54
N ILE A 188 -8.02 5.46 -1.48
CA ILE A 188 -7.63 5.89 -0.12
C ILE A 188 -6.51 5.02 0.44
N LEU A 189 -6.59 3.70 0.29
CA LEU A 189 -5.55 2.77 0.73
C LEU A 189 -4.25 3.01 -0.03
N ASN A 190 -4.33 3.21 -1.35
CA ASN A 190 -3.17 3.47 -2.19
C ASN A 190 -2.47 4.77 -1.77
N LEU A 191 -3.23 5.85 -1.59
CA LEU A 191 -2.73 7.11 -1.04
C LEU A 191 -2.11 6.91 0.34
N PHE A 192 -2.78 6.15 1.22
CA PHE A 192 -2.31 5.87 2.56
C PHE A 192 -0.94 5.21 2.58
N PHE A 193 -0.80 4.07 1.89
CA PHE A 193 0.43 3.30 1.90
C PHE A 193 1.56 4.02 1.17
N ASN A 194 1.30 4.71 0.05
CA ASN A 194 2.34 5.50 -0.61
C ASN A 194 2.85 6.63 0.29
N CYS A 195 1.96 7.38 0.94
CA CYS A 195 2.37 8.43 1.87
C CYS A 195 3.14 7.87 3.06
N ALA A 196 2.66 6.80 3.69
CA ALA A 196 3.30 6.19 4.85
C ALA A 196 4.70 5.65 4.51
N LEU A 197 4.84 4.93 3.40
CA LEU A 197 6.13 4.41 2.93
C LEU A 197 7.08 5.54 2.59
N LYS A 198 6.64 6.53 1.82
CA LYS A 198 7.46 7.67 1.41
C LYS A 198 8.04 8.44 2.61
N VAL A 199 7.18 8.78 3.58
CA VAL A 199 7.60 9.52 4.78
C VAL A 199 8.65 8.73 5.55
N ASN A 200 8.44 7.43 5.74
CA ASN A 200 9.36 6.59 6.49
C ASN A 200 10.65 6.25 5.73
N LEU A 201 10.60 6.17 4.39
CA LEU A 201 11.78 5.99 3.53
C LEU A 201 12.63 7.25 3.37
N SER A 202 12.08 8.41 3.73
CA SER A 202 12.83 9.67 3.69
C SER A 202 13.74 9.86 4.90
N GLU A 203 13.55 9.06 5.96
CA GLU A 203 14.28 9.15 7.22
C GLU A 203 15.14 7.90 7.44
N ASN A 204 16.44 8.05 7.27
CA ASN A 204 17.37 6.93 7.37
C ASN A 204 17.75 6.64 8.85
N PRO A 205 17.54 5.40 9.35
CA PRO A 205 17.83 5.03 10.73
C PRO A 205 19.33 5.07 11.10
N ASP A 206 20.24 5.04 10.14
CA ASP A 206 21.68 5.17 10.39
C ASP A 206 22.06 6.58 10.84
N PHE A 207 21.28 7.59 10.46
CA PHE A 207 21.52 9.00 10.79
C PHE A 207 20.60 9.55 11.88
N ASP A 208 19.54 8.81 12.25
CA ASP A 208 18.60 9.21 13.29
C ASP A 208 18.37 8.07 14.31
N PRO A 209 19.03 8.13 15.47
CA PRO A 209 18.89 7.15 16.56
C PRO A 209 17.48 7.03 17.13
N SER A 210 16.59 8.02 16.89
CA SER A 210 15.20 7.95 17.36
C SER A 210 14.37 6.90 16.60
N LEU A 211 14.84 6.44 15.44
CA LEU A 211 14.23 5.39 14.61
C LEU A 211 14.60 3.99 15.13
N LYS A 212 14.12 3.68 16.33
CA LYS A 212 14.47 2.49 17.10
C LYS A 212 13.61 1.26 16.77
N LEU A 213 12.38 1.46 16.32
CA LEU A 213 11.41 0.37 16.09
C LEU A 213 11.33 -0.04 14.61
N ASN A 214 10.97 -1.31 14.39
CA ASN A 214 10.60 -1.80 13.07
C ASN A 214 9.12 -1.54 12.82
N ALA A 215 8.77 -1.12 11.60
CA ALA A 215 7.38 -0.93 11.20
C ALA A 215 6.98 -1.97 10.13
N LEU A 216 5.94 -2.75 10.44
CA LEU A 216 5.36 -3.75 9.55
C LEU A 216 4.17 -3.15 8.81
N PHE A 217 4.22 -3.18 7.48
CA PHE A 217 3.08 -2.92 6.60
C PHE A 217 2.47 -4.25 6.18
N LEU A 218 1.36 -4.60 6.84
CA LEU A 218 0.57 -5.79 6.53
C LEU A 218 -0.57 -5.41 5.58
N MET A 219 -0.58 -6.03 4.40
CA MET A 219 -1.55 -5.75 3.35
C MET A 219 -2.28 -7.05 3.00
N ASP A 220 -3.39 -7.26 3.72
CA ASP A 220 -4.37 -8.32 3.43
C ASP A 220 -5.07 -7.94 2.11
N GLU A 221 -4.96 -8.79 1.10
CA GLU A 221 -5.35 -8.47 -0.29
C GLU A 221 -4.58 -7.29 -0.91
N PHE A 222 -3.25 -7.42 -0.99
CA PHE A 222 -2.36 -6.45 -1.64
C PHE A 222 -2.81 -5.98 -3.04
N PRO A 223 -3.34 -6.85 -3.94
CA PRO A 223 -3.79 -6.41 -5.26
C PRO A 223 -4.95 -5.41 -5.21
N SER A 224 -5.80 -5.44 -4.17
CA SER A 224 -6.94 -4.52 -4.04
C SER A 224 -6.52 -3.06 -3.83
N ILE A 225 -5.31 -2.82 -3.34
CA ILE A 225 -4.75 -1.47 -3.15
C ILE A 225 -4.35 -0.87 -4.50
N GLY A 226 -4.05 -1.70 -5.50
CA GLY A 226 -3.49 -1.26 -6.78
C GLY A 226 -2.00 -0.94 -6.69
N ARG A 227 -1.50 -0.16 -7.66
CA ARG A 227 -0.06 0.07 -7.82
C ARG A 227 0.46 1.01 -6.72
N ILE A 228 1.32 0.50 -5.85
CA ILE A 228 2.14 1.30 -4.93
C ILE A 228 3.51 1.55 -5.57
N SER A 229 3.78 2.78 -5.97
CA SER A 229 4.99 3.17 -6.72
C SER A 229 6.28 2.79 -5.98
N TYR A 230 6.33 3.10 -4.67
CA TYR A 230 7.51 2.84 -3.85
C TYR A 230 7.80 1.36 -3.65
N VAL A 231 6.80 0.47 -3.70
CA VAL A 231 7.04 -0.96 -3.43
C VAL A 231 7.85 -1.62 -4.55
N LYS A 232 7.67 -1.19 -5.81
CA LYS A 232 8.44 -1.71 -6.95
C LYS A 232 9.94 -1.36 -6.82
N ASP A 233 10.23 -0.12 -6.45
CA ASP A 233 11.61 0.41 -6.48
C ASP A 233 12.32 0.28 -5.12
N ALA A 234 11.57 0.29 -4.02
CA ALA A 234 12.13 0.31 -2.66
C ALA A 234 12.26 -1.06 -2.00
N ALA A 235 11.62 -2.11 -2.52
CA ALA A 235 11.66 -3.44 -1.90
C ALA A 235 13.09 -4.01 -1.72
N GLY A 236 14.08 -3.54 -2.48
CA GLY A 236 15.49 -3.91 -2.29
C GLY A 236 16.19 -3.28 -1.08
N TYR A 237 15.74 -2.11 -0.58
CA TYR A 237 16.40 -1.39 0.52
C TYR A 237 15.50 -1.03 1.70
N ILE A 238 14.18 -1.27 1.62
CA ILE A 238 13.20 -1.07 2.70
C ILE A 238 13.66 -1.69 4.03
N ALA A 239 14.30 -2.86 3.98
CA ALA A 239 14.82 -3.54 5.18
C ALA A 239 15.88 -2.70 5.92
N GLY A 240 16.74 -1.96 5.20
CA GLY A 240 17.72 -1.05 5.78
C GLY A 240 17.08 0.13 6.51
N TYR A 241 15.84 0.48 6.15
CA TYR A 241 15.05 1.53 6.80
C TYR A 241 14.21 0.99 7.98
N LYS A 242 14.46 -0.24 8.46
CA LYS A 242 13.65 -0.91 9.49
C LYS A 242 12.16 -1.01 9.13
N LEU A 243 11.88 -1.10 7.84
CA LEU A 243 10.53 -1.32 7.33
C LEU A 243 10.40 -2.78 6.89
N GLN A 244 9.21 -3.35 7.08
CA GLN A 244 8.89 -4.71 6.68
C GLN A 244 7.59 -4.70 5.88
N LEU A 245 7.58 -5.39 4.75
CA LEU A 245 6.37 -5.59 3.94
C LEU A 245 5.90 -7.03 4.12
N LEU A 246 4.61 -7.20 4.43
CA LEU A 246 3.93 -8.48 4.38
C LEU A 246 2.74 -8.33 3.43
N THR A 247 2.91 -8.84 2.21
CA THR A 247 1.91 -8.79 1.15
C THR A 247 1.19 -10.13 1.06
N ILE A 248 -0.13 -10.10 1.04
CA ILE A 248 -0.98 -11.28 0.92
C ILE A 248 -1.81 -11.13 -0.36
N PHE A 249 -1.80 -12.16 -1.20
CA PHE A 249 -2.55 -12.18 -2.46
C PHE A 249 -2.92 -13.63 -2.81
N GLN A 250 -3.98 -13.80 -3.60
CA GLN A 250 -4.48 -15.12 -3.99
C GLN A 250 -3.91 -15.60 -5.33
N ASP A 251 -3.70 -14.69 -6.27
CA ASP A 251 -3.28 -15.00 -7.64
C ASP A 251 -2.16 -14.07 -8.12
N LEU A 252 -1.16 -14.64 -8.79
CA LEU A 252 -0.10 -13.89 -9.46
C LEU A 252 -0.60 -13.09 -10.66
N SER A 253 -1.68 -13.54 -11.30
CA SER A 253 -2.29 -12.83 -12.44
C SER A 253 -2.68 -11.40 -12.05
N GLN A 254 -3.30 -11.21 -10.89
CA GLN A 254 -3.68 -9.90 -10.37
C GLN A 254 -2.47 -8.97 -10.18
N LEU A 255 -1.33 -9.51 -9.72
CA LEU A 255 -0.10 -8.74 -9.61
C LEU A 255 0.47 -8.37 -10.97
N ASN A 256 0.41 -9.29 -11.94
CA ASN A 256 0.85 -9.04 -13.31
C ASN A 256 0.02 -7.94 -13.98
N ASP A 257 -1.28 -7.85 -13.71
CA ASP A 257 -2.14 -6.79 -14.23
C ASP A 257 -1.75 -5.41 -13.67
N ILE A 258 -1.33 -5.35 -12.40
CA ILE A 258 -0.97 -4.10 -11.73
C ILE A 258 0.47 -3.65 -12.03
N TYR A 259 1.42 -4.57 -11.99
CA TYR A 259 2.86 -4.27 -12.05
C TYR A 259 3.54 -4.69 -13.36
N GLY A 260 2.83 -5.43 -14.23
CA GLY A 260 3.40 -6.10 -15.39
C GLY A 260 4.28 -7.29 -15.00
N LEU A 261 4.53 -8.19 -15.95
CA LEU A 261 5.31 -9.43 -15.73
C LEU A 261 6.69 -9.17 -15.09
N ASN A 262 7.40 -8.14 -15.56
CA ASN A 262 8.72 -7.80 -15.03
C ASN A 262 8.64 -7.19 -13.63
N GLY A 263 7.64 -6.33 -13.37
CA GLY A 263 7.43 -5.73 -12.05
C GLY A 263 7.08 -6.78 -11.01
N THR A 264 6.18 -7.71 -11.34
CA THR A 264 5.81 -8.84 -10.46
C THR A 264 7.00 -9.73 -10.16
N LYS A 265 7.83 -10.07 -11.15
CA LYS A 265 9.07 -10.84 -10.93
C LYS A 265 10.01 -10.16 -9.95
N THR A 266 10.23 -8.85 -10.11
CA THR A 266 11.06 -8.06 -9.19
C THR A 266 10.46 -8.03 -7.78
N LEU A 267 9.14 -7.84 -7.68
CA LEU A 267 8.43 -7.82 -6.40
C LEU A 267 8.61 -9.14 -5.63
N ILE A 268 8.38 -10.28 -6.29
CA ILE A 268 8.53 -11.61 -5.70
C ILE A 268 9.99 -11.90 -5.34
N ALA A 269 10.94 -11.49 -6.19
CA ALA A 269 12.37 -11.69 -5.93
C ALA A 269 12.88 -10.89 -4.73
N ASN A 270 12.30 -9.73 -4.46
CA ASN A 270 12.66 -8.90 -3.29
C ASN A 270 12.05 -9.42 -1.98
N HIS A 271 10.97 -10.21 -2.04
CA HIS A 271 10.44 -10.89 -0.85
C HIS A 271 11.37 -12.06 -0.48
N SER A 272 12.12 -11.87 0.61
CA SER A 272 13.08 -12.87 1.09
C SER A 272 12.40 -14.08 1.74
N CYS A 273 11.16 -13.93 2.21
CA CYS A 273 10.33 -15.00 2.75
C CYS A 273 9.06 -15.10 1.92
N LYS A 274 8.73 -16.31 1.45
CA LYS A 274 7.50 -16.62 0.73
C LYS A 274 6.79 -17.75 1.45
N ILE A 275 5.55 -17.52 1.85
CA ILE A 275 4.70 -18.51 2.50
C ILE A 275 3.70 -18.98 1.46
N ASN A 276 3.75 -20.26 1.10
CA ASN A 276 2.91 -20.84 0.06
C ASN A 276 1.89 -21.77 0.70
N PHE A 277 0.61 -21.46 0.49
CA PHE A 277 -0.50 -22.35 0.79
C PHE A 277 -0.85 -23.22 -0.42
N SER A 278 -2.03 -23.86 -0.41
CA SER A 278 -2.56 -24.55 -1.58
C SER A 278 -2.64 -23.60 -2.78
N LEU A 279 -1.88 -23.91 -3.84
CA LEU A 279 -1.83 -23.09 -5.04
C LEU A 279 -2.95 -23.50 -6.02
N SER A 280 -3.64 -22.51 -6.60
CA SER A 280 -4.66 -22.74 -7.63
C SER A 280 -4.06 -22.78 -9.03
N GLU A 281 -3.17 -21.82 -9.32
CA GLU A 281 -2.56 -21.62 -10.64
C GLU A 281 -1.45 -22.64 -10.94
N GLN A 282 -1.51 -23.25 -12.13
CA GLN A 282 -0.53 -24.26 -12.55
C GLN A 282 0.88 -23.68 -12.74
N GLU A 283 0.99 -22.51 -13.39
CA GLU A 283 2.27 -21.88 -13.68
C GLU A 283 3.00 -21.49 -12.38
N HIS A 284 2.26 -20.98 -11.40
CA HIS A 284 2.82 -20.66 -10.08
C HIS A 284 3.31 -21.93 -9.35
N ALA A 285 2.52 -22.99 -9.34
CA ALA A 285 2.91 -24.26 -8.72
C ALA A 285 4.16 -24.87 -9.38
N GLU A 286 4.30 -24.76 -10.69
CA GLU A 286 5.51 -25.20 -11.41
C GLU A 286 6.73 -24.35 -11.07
N LYS A 287 6.57 -23.02 -10.93
CA LYS A 287 7.65 -22.14 -10.47
C LYS A 287 8.13 -22.51 -9.07
N ILE A 288 7.22 -22.71 -8.12
CA ILE A 288 7.56 -23.11 -6.75
C ILE A 288 8.18 -24.51 -6.72
N SER A 289 7.65 -25.47 -7.48
CA SER A 289 8.23 -26.82 -7.62
C SER A 289 9.68 -26.77 -8.13
N ASN A 290 9.96 -25.91 -9.11
CA ASN A 290 11.33 -25.68 -9.60
C ASN A 290 12.22 -24.97 -8.56
N GLU A 291 11.68 -24.01 -7.80
CA GLU A 291 12.40 -23.28 -6.75
C GLU A 291 12.76 -24.18 -5.55
N LEU A 292 11.89 -25.14 -5.20
CA LEU A 292 12.16 -26.19 -4.22
C LEU A 292 13.30 -27.13 -4.65
N GLY A 293 13.56 -27.22 -5.96
CA GLY A 293 14.61 -28.02 -6.54
C GLY A 293 14.25 -29.50 -6.69
N PHE A 294 15.27 -30.32 -6.86
CA PHE A 294 15.13 -31.74 -7.18
C PHE A 294 15.82 -32.61 -6.15
N THR A 295 15.25 -33.77 -5.90
CA THR A 295 15.82 -34.85 -5.11
C THR A 295 16.08 -36.06 -6.01
N SER A 296 17.09 -36.85 -5.66
CA SER A 296 17.46 -38.08 -6.37
C SER A 296 17.17 -39.27 -5.47
N PRO A 297 15.91 -39.72 -5.37
CA PRO A 297 15.58 -40.91 -4.61
C PRO A 297 16.26 -42.13 -5.26
N LYS A 298 16.88 -42.98 -4.43
CA LYS A 298 17.47 -44.24 -4.90
C LYS A 298 16.36 -45.26 -5.14
N TRP A 299 16.03 -45.51 -6.39
CA TRP A 299 15.05 -46.52 -6.74
C TRP A 299 15.72 -47.90 -6.78
N LYS A 300 15.28 -48.81 -5.90
CA LYS A 300 15.67 -50.21 -5.94
C LYS A 300 14.64 -51.00 -6.73
N SER A 301 14.95 -51.32 -7.98
CA SER A 301 14.12 -52.24 -8.77
C SER A 301 14.58 -53.67 -8.49
N THR A 302 13.67 -54.50 -7.97
CA THR A 302 13.93 -55.93 -7.75
C THR A 302 13.15 -56.72 -8.80
N SER A 303 13.86 -57.37 -9.73
CA SER A 303 13.23 -58.30 -10.67
C SER A 303 13.33 -59.73 -10.13
N LYS A 304 12.22 -60.48 -10.24
CA LYS A 304 12.15 -61.89 -9.81
C LYS A 304 11.68 -62.74 -10.99
N THR A 305 12.61 -63.48 -11.59
CA THR A 305 12.30 -64.41 -12.68
C THR A 305 11.85 -65.74 -12.07
N ILE A 306 10.61 -66.16 -12.31
CA ILE A 306 10.10 -67.46 -11.87
C ILE A 306 10.23 -68.45 -13.04
N GLY A 307 11.33 -69.22 -13.02
CA GLY A 307 11.62 -70.28 -13.98
C GLY A 307 13.03 -70.85 -13.82
N GLY A 308 13.14 -72.07 -13.28
CA GLY A 308 14.35 -72.92 -13.35
C GLY A 308 15.48 -72.63 -12.37
N LYS A 309 15.83 -71.36 -12.11
CA LYS A 309 16.79 -70.92 -11.08
C LYS A 309 16.41 -69.53 -10.59
N THR A 310 16.18 -69.37 -9.28
CA THR A 310 15.89 -68.05 -8.69
C THR A 310 17.13 -67.16 -8.77
N GLN A 311 17.24 -66.33 -9.80
CA GLN A 311 18.17 -65.20 -9.84
C GLN A 311 17.42 -63.94 -9.42
N ARG A 312 17.96 -63.24 -8.41
CA ARG A 312 17.51 -61.93 -7.97
C ARG A 312 18.48 -60.91 -8.53
N GLY A 313 18.02 -60.10 -9.47
CA GLY A 313 18.77 -58.93 -9.95
C GLY A 313 18.33 -57.71 -9.17
N GLU A 314 19.28 -57.00 -8.57
CA GLU A 314 19.05 -55.67 -7.98
C GLU A 314 19.73 -54.63 -8.87
N SER A 315 18.95 -53.67 -9.36
CA SER A 315 19.46 -52.52 -10.10
C SER A 315 19.05 -51.27 -9.35
N GLU A 316 20.05 -50.46 -8.99
CA GLU A 316 19.85 -49.13 -8.43
C GLU A 316 19.88 -48.11 -9.57
N LYS A 317 18.85 -47.27 -9.65
CA LYS A 317 18.77 -46.18 -10.61
C LYS A 317 18.52 -44.87 -9.87
N ASP A 318 19.39 -43.90 -10.11
CA ASP A 318 19.18 -42.53 -9.65
C ASP A 318 18.30 -41.81 -10.69
N GLU A 319 17.12 -41.37 -10.27
CA GLU A 319 16.18 -40.63 -11.12
C GLU A 319 15.88 -39.27 -10.48
N LYS A 320 16.05 -38.20 -11.27
CA LYS A 320 15.83 -36.82 -10.82
C LYS A 320 14.33 -36.56 -10.71
N ARG A 321 13.82 -36.36 -9.48
CA ARG A 321 12.41 -36.02 -9.20
C ARG A 321 12.34 -34.64 -8.53
N PRO A 322 11.37 -33.77 -8.87
CA PRO A 322 11.12 -32.57 -8.07
C PRO A 322 10.94 -32.91 -6.58
N LEU A 323 11.44 -32.07 -5.68
CA LEU A 323 11.29 -32.29 -4.23
C LEU A 323 9.81 -32.40 -3.85
N MET A 324 8.99 -31.54 -4.46
CA MET A 324 7.53 -31.60 -4.42
C MET A 324 7.00 -31.29 -5.82
N LEU A 325 6.09 -32.12 -6.33
CA LEU A 325 5.45 -31.93 -7.63
C LEU A 325 4.47 -30.75 -7.59
N ALA A 326 4.27 -30.08 -8.72
CA ALA A 326 3.24 -29.05 -8.84
C ALA A 326 1.85 -29.56 -8.39
N GLN A 327 1.50 -30.80 -8.74
CA GLN A 327 0.24 -31.43 -8.30
C GLN A 327 0.16 -31.61 -6.77
N GLU A 328 1.28 -31.94 -6.13
CA GLU A 328 1.35 -32.06 -4.66
C GLU A 328 1.18 -30.69 -4.00
N LEU A 329 1.76 -29.63 -4.56
CA LEU A 329 1.59 -28.24 -4.07
C LEU A 329 0.14 -27.74 -4.19
N LYS A 330 -0.56 -28.12 -5.27
CA LYS A 330 -1.98 -27.77 -5.46
C LYS A 330 -2.91 -28.53 -4.52
N LEU A 331 -2.50 -29.71 -4.09
CA LEU A 331 -3.24 -30.58 -3.17
C LEU A 331 -2.71 -30.49 -1.73
N LEU A 332 -1.96 -29.43 -1.40
CA LEU A 332 -1.53 -29.15 -0.04
C LEU A 332 -2.75 -29.16 0.91
N PRO A 333 -2.68 -29.90 2.03
CA PRO A 333 -3.73 -29.85 3.04
C PRO A 333 -3.96 -28.42 3.54
N VAL A 334 -5.19 -28.13 3.94
CA VAL A 334 -5.59 -26.78 4.40
C VAL A 334 -4.78 -26.32 5.62
N ASP A 335 -4.27 -27.24 6.43
CA ASP A 335 -3.48 -26.92 7.62
C ASP A 335 -1.97 -26.86 7.35
N ASP A 336 -1.53 -27.04 6.11
CA ASP A 336 -0.12 -27.15 5.75
C ASP A 336 0.32 -25.95 4.92
N GLU A 337 1.60 -25.63 5.00
CA GLU A 337 2.24 -24.56 4.25
C GLU A 337 3.69 -24.91 3.91
N VAL A 338 4.18 -24.27 2.84
CA VAL A 338 5.57 -24.38 2.40
C VAL A 338 6.22 -23.00 2.46
N ILE A 339 7.20 -22.86 3.35
CA ILE A 339 7.96 -21.62 3.53
C ILE A 339 9.28 -21.71 2.75
N LEU A 340 9.48 -20.73 1.87
CA LEU A 340 10.74 -20.49 1.18
C LEU A 340 11.39 -19.26 1.80
N LEU A 341 12.47 -19.47 2.55
CA LEU A 341 13.28 -18.41 3.13
C LEU A 341 14.62 -18.35 2.39
N LYS A 342 14.97 -17.17 1.88
CA LYS A 342 16.19 -16.94 1.11
C LYS A 342 17.43 -17.33 1.93
N GLY A 343 18.23 -18.25 1.39
CA GLY A 343 19.45 -18.73 2.03
C GLY A 343 19.26 -19.95 2.93
N GLU A 344 18.02 -20.39 3.16
CA GLU A 344 17.68 -21.52 4.01
C GLU A 344 17.07 -22.66 3.20
N HIS A 345 17.01 -23.86 3.79
CA HIS A 345 16.28 -24.98 3.21
C HIS A 345 14.77 -24.73 3.23
N PRO A 346 14.02 -25.19 2.21
CA PRO A 346 12.56 -25.12 2.25
C PRO A 346 11.99 -25.81 3.49
N ILE A 347 10.99 -25.18 4.10
CA ILE A 347 10.33 -25.69 5.31
C ILE A 347 8.91 -26.09 4.94
N TYR A 348 8.58 -27.35 5.21
CA TYR A 348 7.21 -27.84 5.18
C TYR A 348 6.69 -27.87 6.62
N CYS A 349 5.65 -27.11 6.93
CA CYS A 349 5.11 -27.01 8.29
C CYS A 349 3.59 -26.88 8.33
N LYS A 350 3.04 -26.96 9.54
CA LYS A 350 1.63 -26.69 9.81
C LYS A 350 1.42 -25.19 10.01
N LYS A 351 0.27 -24.67 9.59
CA LYS A 351 -0.13 -23.28 9.78
C LYS A 351 -0.20 -22.92 11.26
N ALA A 352 0.27 -21.72 11.57
CA ALA A 352 0.14 -21.13 12.89
C ALA A 352 -1.26 -20.51 13.07
N TYR A 353 -2.17 -21.23 13.73
CA TYR A 353 -3.49 -20.73 14.07
C TYR A 353 -3.50 -20.03 15.41
N TYR A 354 -3.93 -18.76 15.45
CA TYR A 354 -3.98 -17.98 16.70
C TYR A 354 -4.87 -18.64 17.78
N PHE A 355 -5.92 -19.38 17.36
CA PHE A 355 -6.86 -20.04 18.26
C PHE A 355 -6.35 -21.37 18.83
N ASN A 356 -5.20 -21.86 18.36
CA ASN A 356 -4.53 -23.06 18.86
C ASN A 356 -3.27 -22.72 19.68
N ASP A 357 -3.11 -21.46 20.07
CA ASP A 357 -1.92 -20.95 20.74
C ASP A 357 -2.30 -20.24 22.05
N ASP A 358 -1.75 -20.74 23.17
CA ASP A 358 -2.05 -20.23 24.51
C ASP A 358 -1.73 -18.74 24.64
N PHE A 359 -0.65 -18.25 24.03
CA PHE A 359 -0.25 -16.85 24.16
C PHE A 359 -1.29 -15.89 23.54
N PHE A 360 -1.87 -16.25 22.40
CA PHE A 360 -2.90 -15.44 21.76
C PHE A 360 -4.26 -15.61 22.44
N MET A 361 -4.64 -16.85 22.76
CA MET A 361 -5.94 -17.12 23.36
C MET A 361 -6.05 -16.61 24.79
N ASP A 362 -5.01 -16.72 25.61
CA ASP A 362 -5.03 -16.18 26.99
C ASP A 362 -5.22 -14.66 27.00
N LYS A 363 -4.61 -13.95 26.04
CA LYS A 363 -4.82 -12.51 25.88
C LYS A 363 -6.25 -12.19 25.46
N LEU A 364 -6.82 -12.95 24.53
CA LEU A 364 -8.19 -12.75 24.09
C LEU A 364 -9.20 -13.03 25.20
N ILE A 365 -8.98 -14.12 25.95
CA ILE A 365 -9.80 -14.50 27.11
C ILE A 365 -9.75 -13.41 28.18
N ALA A 366 -8.57 -12.83 28.45
CA ALA A 366 -8.43 -11.76 29.43
C ALA A 366 -9.28 -10.51 29.14
N LEU A 367 -9.68 -10.28 27.88
CA LEU A 367 -10.48 -9.11 27.47
C LEU A 367 -11.98 -9.28 27.70
N SER A 368 -12.51 -10.51 27.80
CA SER A 368 -13.96 -10.78 27.84
C SER A 368 -14.35 -11.58 29.08
N PRO A 369 -15.28 -11.07 29.93
CA PRO A 369 -15.84 -11.83 31.05
C PRO A 369 -16.50 -13.14 30.61
N THR A 370 -17.16 -13.15 29.44
CA THR A 370 -17.78 -14.36 28.90
C THR A 370 -16.74 -15.43 28.58
N LEU A 371 -15.62 -15.06 27.92
CA LEU A 371 -14.54 -16.01 27.63
C LEU A 371 -13.86 -16.52 28.90
N GLN A 372 -13.71 -15.68 29.94
CA GLN A 372 -13.16 -16.10 31.23
C GLN A 372 -14.05 -17.15 31.91
N ALA A 373 -15.36 -16.96 31.87
CA ALA A 373 -16.32 -17.92 32.41
C ALA A 373 -16.27 -19.26 31.67
N VAL A 374 -16.18 -19.22 30.32
CA VAL A 374 -16.02 -20.43 29.50
C VAL A 374 -14.70 -21.14 29.84
N LYS A 375 -13.58 -20.41 29.90
CA LYS A 375 -12.27 -20.99 30.24
C LYS A 375 -12.25 -21.65 31.62
N ALA A 376 -13.01 -21.14 32.59
CA ALA A 376 -13.13 -21.76 33.92
C ALA A 376 -13.82 -23.13 33.90
N THR A 377 -14.57 -23.45 32.84
CA THR A 377 -15.23 -24.76 32.65
C THR A 377 -14.44 -25.73 31.77
N LEU A 378 -13.43 -25.24 31.04
CA LEU A 378 -12.61 -26.00 30.10
C LEU A 378 -11.40 -26.65 30.78
N GLY A 379 -10.92 -27.76 30.22
CA GLY A 379 -9.70 -28.43 30.65
C GLY A 379 -8.42 -27.67 30.31
N GLN A 380 -7.27 -28.11 30.86
CA GLN A 380 -5.96 -27.59 30.46
C GLN A 380 -5.70 -27.86 28.97
N GLY A 381 -5.29 -26.83 28.23
CA GLY A 381 -5.03 -26.92 26.78
C GLY A 381 -6.29 -26.85 25.90
N GLU A 382 -7.48 -26.67 26.49
CA GLU A 382 -8.72 -26.44 25.74
C GLU A 382 -8.98 -24.93 25.58
N PHE A 383 -9.50 -24.56 24.40
CA PHE A 383 -9.80 -23.19 24.03
C PHE A 383 -11.30 -22.97 23.81
N PRO A 384 -11.82 -21.76 24.07
CA PRO A 384 -13.19 -21.39 23.70
C PRO A 384 -13.51 -21.70 22.23
N THR A 385 -14.73 -22.16 21.99
CA THR A 385 -15.19 -22.53 20.65
C THR A 385 -15.53 -21.30 19.81
N LYS A 386 -15.76 -21.52 18.52
CA LYS A 386 -16.23 -20.46 17.61
C LYS A 386 -17.56 -19.85 18.05
N ASP A 387 -18.45 -20.64 18.64
CA ASP A 387 -19.76 -20.18 19.13
C ASP A 387 -19.60 -19.28 20.37
N ASP A 388 -18.64 -19.60 21.25
CA ASP A 388 -18.29 -18.76 22.40
C ASP A 388 -17.76 -17.39 21.94
N LEU A 389 -16.91 -17.37 20.90
CA LEU A 389 -16.44 -16.12 20.28
C LEU A 389 -17.58 -15.33 19.61
N ALA A 390 -18.52 -16.01 18.94
CA ALA A 390 -19.66 -15.34 18.35
C ALA A 390 -20.56 -14.70 19.42
N LEU A 391 -20.74 -15.37 20.56
CA LEU A 391 -21.49 -14.83 21.70
C LEU A 391 -20.80 -13.58 22.26
N THR A 392 -19.48 -13.58 22.42
CA THR A 392 -18.74 -12.44 23.00
C THR A 392 -18.78 -11.22 22.08
N LEU A 393 -18.69 -11.43 20.76
CA LEU A 393 -18.90 -10.39 19.75
C LEU A 393 -20.32 -9.82 19.80
N SER A 394 -21.35 -10.68 19.93
CA SER A 394 -22.75 -10.22 20.03
C SER A 394 -23.03 -9.40 21.29
N ARG A 395 -22.22 -9.58 22.34
CA ARG A 395 -22.28 -8.82 23.60
C ARG A 395 -21.43 -7.56 23.57
N HIS A 396 -20.76 -7.27 22.46
CA HIS A 396 -19.86 -6.13 22.31
C HIS A 396 -18.70 -6.13 23.34
N GLU A 397 -18.34 -7.29 23.90
CA GLU A 397 -17.29 -7.39 24.94
C GLU A 397 -15.86 -7.25 24.40
N LEU A 398 -15.68 -7.39 23.08
CA LEU A 398 -14.39 -7.29 22.39
C LEU A 398 -14.25 -5.98 21.59
N GLU A 399 -15.15 -5.02 21.80
CA GLU A 399 -15.07 -3.72 21.13
C GLU A 399 -13.97 -2.85 21.74
N ALA A 400 -13.14 -2.27 20.88
CA ALA A 400 -12.24 -1.21 21.29
C ALA A 400 -13.04 0.10 21.37
N HIS A 401 -13.05 0.74 22.54
CA HIS A 401 -13.57 2.11 22.65
C HIS A 401 -12.64 3.06 21.90
N VAL A 402 -13.02 3.41 20.67
CA VAL A 402 -12.32 4.43 19.88
C VAL A 402 -12.86 5.79 20.29
N ASN A 403 -12.08 6.54 21.07
CA ASN A 403 -12.35 7.95 21.31
C ASN A 403 -11.99 8.72 20.04
N PHE A 404 -12.99 9.11 19.25
CA PHE A 404 -12.84 10.01 18.10
C PHE A 404 -12.80 11.47 18.53
#